data_AF-Q207S2-F1
#
_entry.id   AF-Q207S2-F1
#
_cell.length_a   1.000
_cell.length_b   1.000
_cell.length_c   1.000
_cell.angle_alpha   90.00
_cell.angle_beta   90.00
_cell.angle_gamma   90.00
#
_symmetry.space_group_name_H-M   'P 1'
#
loop_
_entity.id
_entity.type
_entity.pdbx_description
1 polymer ?
#
loop_
_entity_poly.entity_id
_entity_poly.type
_entity_poly.pdbx_seq_one_letter_code
_entity_poly.pdbx_strand_id
1 'polypeptide(L)'
;LMSHAHSLASFIWGCGIHPEPDCAAEQKSPPSTPQDGCTHRHEWTEAVNEVQLLMEKMMMVQQQEEEFTPEEMVTRFERERTESLLEPAEVARSVLPDSVSRFVRDPDFIYQDFSPKGEQAPPTMRAQDYSWEDHGFSLMNRLYGEMAQLLDEKFLVVYALTYHTMAMHTDVDTSTLRKALWNYIHCIFGIRYDDYDYGEVNQLLERNLKVYVKTVACHPEKTTLRM
;
A
#
# COMPACT_ATOMS: atom_id res chain seq x y z
N LEU A 1 4.45 3.11 19.33
CA LEU A 1 5.59 3.95 18.91
C LEU A 1 6.32 3.36 17.70
N MET A 2 6.88 2.14 17.77
CA MET A 2 7.60 1.53 16.63
C MET A 2 6.75 1.44 15.35
N SER A 3 5.53 0.86 15.43
CA SER A 3 4.61 0.79 14.28
C SER A 3 4.27 2.16 13.70
N HIS A 4 4.10 3.17 14.56
CA HIS A 4 3.86 4.54 14.13
C HIS A 4 5.05 5.11 13.37
N ALA A 5 6.27 4.96 13.89
CA ALA A 5 7.49 5.42 13.23
C ALA A 5 7.73 4.71 11.89
N HIS A 6 7.48 3.40 11.80
CA HIS A 6 7.56 2.66 10.54
C HIS A 6 6.53 3.18 9.52
N SER A 7 5.27 3.36 9.93
CA SER A 7 4.22 3.90 9.05
C SER A 7 4.55 5.32 8.56
N LEU A 8 5.19 6.14 9.42
CA LEU A 8 5.61 7.48 9.08
C LEU A 8 6.81 7.46 8.11
N ALA A 9 7.74 6.52 8.26
CA ALA A 9 8.84 6.33 7.31
C ALA A 9 8.30 6.00 5.91
N SER A 10 7.33 5.07 5.81
CA SER A 10 6.64 4.79 4.55
C SER A 10 5.97 6.03 3.97
N PHE A 11 5.29 6.83 4.78
CA PHE A 11 4.68 8.09 4.34
C PHE A 11 5.72 9.10 3.84
N ILE A 12 6.82 9.29 4.56
CA ILE A 12 7.91 10.23 4.20
C ILE A 12 8.50 9.87 2.85
N TRP A 13 8.88 8.61 2.64
CA TRP A 13 9.46 8.16 1.38
C TRP A 13 8.42 8.12 0.26
N GLY A 14 7.22 7.63 0.53
CA GLY A 14 6.12 7.56 -0.43
C GLY A 14 5.72 8.93 -0.97
N CYS A 15 5.70 9.95 -0.11
CA CYS A 15 5.36 11.33 -0.49
C CYS A 15 6.57 12.18 -0.91
N GLY A 16 7.79 11.64 -0.87
CA GLY A 16 9.01 12.39 -1.20
C GLY A 16 9.29 13.57 -0.27
N ILE A 17 8.98 13.45 1.02
CA ILE A 17 9.18 14.53 2.00
C ILE A 17 10.68 14.73 2.23
N HIS A 18 11.17 15.95 1.97
CA HIS A 18 12.56 16.32 2.20
C HIS A 18 12.78 16.85 3.63
N PRO A 19 13.97 16.62 4.22
CA PRO A 19 14.37 17.30 5.46
C PRO A 19 14.27 18.81 5.29
N GLU A 20 13.96 19.51 6.38
CA GLU A 20 14.03 20.97 6.37
C GLU A 20 15.44 21.40 5.95
N PRO A 21 15.56 22.35 5.00
CA PRO A 21 16.87 22.84 4.60
C PRO A 21 17.54 23.45 5.84
N ASP A 22 18.79 23.08 6.09
CA ASP A 22 19.61 23.80 7.06
C ASP A 22 19.54 25.30 6.69
N CYS A 23 19.24 26.18 7.67
CA CYS A 23 19.10 27.63 7.48
C CYS A 23 20.33 28.35 6.87
N ALA A 24 21.33 27.61 6.37
CA ALA A 24 22.56 28.09 5.77
C ALA A 24 22.98 27.25 4.54
N ALA A 25 22.13 27.08 3.53
CA ALA A 25 22.61 26.69 2.18
C ALA A 25 21.62 27.08 1.06
N GLU A 26 21.96 28.18 0.41
CA GLU A 26 21.75 28.55 -1.01
C GLU A 26 20.53 28.01 -1.77
N GLN A 27 19.68 28.97 -2.17
CA GLN A 27 18.66 28.85 -3.22
C GLN A 27 19.25 28.20 -4.49
N LYS A 28 18.99 26.91 -4.69
CA LYS A 28 19.03 26.33 -6.04
C LYS A 28 17.70 26.64 -6.71
N SER A 29 17.77 27.44 -7.77
CA SER A 29 16.68 27.81 -8.66
C SER A 29 15.89 26.56 -9.14
N PRO A 30 14.57 26.69 -9.34
CA PRO A 30 13.73 25.57 -9.78
C PRO A 30 14.16 25.08 -11.17
N PRO A 31 14.07 23.77 -11.46
CA PRO A 31 14.31 23.26 -12.80
C PRO A 31 13.24 23.80 -13.76
N SER A 32 13.71 24.28 -14.90
CA SER A 32 12.92 24.77 -16.03
C SER A 32 11.95 23.72 -16.56
N THR A 33 10.70 24.12 -16.76
CA THR A 33 9.63 23.34 -17.38
C THR A 33 9.99 23.00 -18.84
N PRO A 34 9.95 21.73 -19.28
CA PRO A 34 9.92 21.42 -20.70
C PRO A 34 8.50 21.71 -21.21
N GLN A 35 8.34 22.76 -22.03
CA GLN A 35 7.13 22.94 -22.84
C GLN A 35 7.25 22.06 -24.08
N ASP A 36 6.57 20.92 -24.08
CA ASP A 36 6.29 20.17 -25.31
C ASP A 36 4.81 19.77 -25.34
N GLY A 37 3.99 20.62 -25.97
CA GLY A 37 2.53 20.61 -25.85
C GLY A 37 1.78 19.53 -26.64
N CYS A 38 2.48 18.75 -27.48
CA CYS A 38 1.86 17.70 -28.29
C CYS A 38 1.83 16.34 -27.59
N THR A 39 2.90 15.96 -26.89
CA THR A 39 3.00 14.67 -26.15
C THR A 39 2.01 14.65 -24.98
N HIS A 40 1.87 15.79 -24.30
CA HIS A 40 1.02 15.95 -23.12
C HIS A 40 -0.48 15.74 -23.38
N ARG A 41 -0.95 15.95 -24.61
CA ARG A 41 -2.37 15.81 -24.97
C ARG A 41 -2.78 14.34 -25.15
N HIS A 42 -1.89 13.53 -25.73
CA HIS A 42 -2.16 12.10 -25.92
C HIS A 42 -2.14 11.36 -24.57
N GLU A 43 -1.09 11.59 -23.78
CA GLU A 43 -0.94 11.02 -22.43
C GLU A 43 -2.14 11.40 -21.53
N TRP A 44 -2.60 12.66 -21.61
CA TRP A 44 -3.77 13.08 -20.84
C TRP A 44 -5.06 12.40 -21.29
N THR A 45 -5.22 12.13 -22.58
CA THR A 45 -6.41 11.43 -23.11
C THR A 45 -6.40 9.96 -22.71
N GLU A 46 -5.23 9.31 -22.73
CA GLU A 46 -5.05 7.93 -22.26
C GLU A 46 -5.35 7.82 -20.76
N ALA A 47 -4.78 8.70 -19.93
CA ALA A 47 -5.05 8.72 -18.49
C ALA A 47 -6.55 8.93 -18.17
N VAL A 48 -7.23 9.79 -18.94
CA VAL A 48 -8.69 9.99 -18.79
C VAL A 48 -9.46 8.71 -19.10
N ASN A 49 -9.08 7.98 -20.15
CA ASN A 49 -9.71 6.72 -20.52
C ASN A 49 -9.43 5.60 -19.50
N GLU A 50 -8.22 5.54 -18.95
CA GLU A 50 -7.84 4.58 -17.89
C GLU A 50 -8.68 4.79 -16.62
N VAL A 51 -8.83 6.06 -16.19
CA VAL A 51 -9.70 6.41 -15.05
C VAL A 51 -11.14 6.00 -15.30
N GLN A 52 -11.67 6.25 -16.50
CA GLN A 52 -13.03 5.85 -16.83
C GLN A 52 -13.21 4.33 -16.82
N LEU A 53 -12.26 3.59 -17.40
CA LEU A 53 -12.27 2.12 -17.37
C LEU A 53 -12.21 1.58 -15.94
N LEU A 54 -11.41 2.20 -15.06
CA LEU A 54 -11.35 1.84 -13.65
C LEU A 54 -12.70 2.07 -12.96
N MET A 55 -13.37 3.19 -13.22
CA MET A 55 -14.70 3.48 -12.67
C MET A 55 -15.74 2.45 -13.14
N GLU A 56 -15.69 2.03 -14.40
CA GLU A 56 -16.55 0.96 -14.94
C GLU A 56 -16.29 -0.37 -14.24
N LYS A 57 -15.02 -0.75 -14.05
CA LYS A 57 -14.64 -1.96 -13.31
C LYS A 57 -15.12 -1.92 -11.85
N MET A 58 -15.01 -0.77 -11.18
CA MET A 58 -15.52 -0.61 -9.81
C MET A 58 -17.03 -0.85 -9.74
N MET A 59 -17.79 -0.32 -10.70
CA MET A 59 -19.22 -0.56 -10.81
C MET A 59 -19.54 -2.04 -11.09
N MET A 60 -18.76 -2.71 -11.96
CA MET A 60 -18.94 -4.14 -12.24
C MET A 60 -18.69 -5.01 -11.00
N VAL A 61 -17.60 -4.76 -10.27
CA VAL A 61 -17.27 -5.48 -9.03
C VAL A 61 -18.36 -5.28 -7.98
N GLN A 62 -18.90 -4.07 -7.84
CA GLN A 62 -19.99 -3.79 -6.91
C GLN A 62 -21.30 -4.53 -7.24
N GLN A 63 -21.54 -4.82 -8.51
CA GLN A 63 -22.73 -5.52 -9.00
C GLN A 63 -22.52 -7.03 -9.15
N GLN A 64 -21.30 -7.53 -8.89
CA GLN A 64 -20.97 -8.94 -9.02
C GLN A 64 -21.57 -9.71 -7.84
N GLU A 65 -22.64 -10.47 -8.12
CA GLU A 65 -23.26 -11.41 -7.17
C GLU A 65 -22.64 -12.83 -7.27
N GLU A 66 -21.54 -12.98 -8.01
CA GLU A 66 -20.90 -14.27 -8.21
C GLU A 66 -20.21 -14.74 -6.92
N GLU A 67 -20.77 -15.77 -6.28
CA GLU A 67 -20.17 -16.39 -5.10
C GLU A 67 -19.13 -17.44 -5.52
N PHE A 68 -17.89 -17.25 -5.08
CA PHE A 68 -16.83 -18.25 -5.23
C PHE A 68 -16.79 -19.20 -4.04
N THR A 69 -16.38 -20.44 -4.29
CA THR A 69 -16.18 -21.42 -3.21
C THR A 69 -15.06 -20.96 -2.26
N PRO A 70 -15.09 -21.35 -0.97
CA PRO A 70 -14.02 -21.04 -0.03
C PRO A 70 -12.63 -21.45 -0.56
N GLU A 71 -12.53 -22.60 -1.24
CA GLU A 71 -11.27 -23.10 -1.80
C GLU A 71 -10.74 -22.21 -2.93
N GLU A 72 -11.62 -21.67 -3.78
CA GLU A 72 -11.25 -20.70 -4.82
C GLU A 72 -10.78 -19.38 -4.21
N MET A 73 -11.46 -18.90 -3.17
CA MET A 73 -11.10 -17.66 -2.45
C MET A 73 -9.69 -17.77 -1.85
N VAL A 74 -9.38 -18.92 -1.24
CA VAL A 74 -8.02 -19.23 -0.77
C VAL A 74 -7.02 -19.23 -1.91
N THR A 75 -7.33 -19.87 -3.04
CA THR A 75 -6.43 -19.95 -4.19
C THR A 75 -6.14 -18.57 -4.77
N ARG A 76 -7.15 -17.69 -4.85
CA ARG A 76 -6.99 -16.31 -5.32
C ARG A 76 -6.13 -15.47 -4.38
N PHE A 77 -6.33 -15.61 -3.07
CA PHE A 77 -5.47 -14.98 -2.08
C PHE A 77 -4.02 -15.45 -2.23
N GLU A 78 -3.77 -16.76 -2.33
CA GLU A 78 -2.41 -17.29 -2.45
C GLU A 78 -1.72 -16.83 -3.74
N ARG A 79 -2.46 -16.75 -4.85
CA ARG A 79 -1.96 -16.17 -6.10
C ARG A 79 -1.55 -14.71 -5.94
N GLU A 80 -2.37 -13.92 -5.26
CA GLU A 80 -2.09 -12.50 -5.01
C GLU A 80 -0.89 -12.32 -4.06
N ARG A 81 -0.85 -13.10 -2.98
CA ARG A 81 0.22 -13.09 -1.97
C ARG A 81 1.59 -13.43 -2.55
N THR A 82 1.63 -14.39 -3.48
CA THR A 82 2.87 -14.90 -4.07
C THR A 82 3.29 -14.16 -5.33
N GLU A 83 2.57 -13.10 -5.72
CA GLU A 83 2.93 -12.29 -6.86
C GLU A 83 4.23 -11.51 -6.62
N SER A 84 5.28 -11.91 -7.33
CA SER A 84 6.58 -11.24 -7.33
C SER A 84 6.54 -10.02 -8.25
N LEU A 85 6.23 -8.87 -7.68
CA LEU A 85 6.17 -7.59 -8.40
C LEU A 85 7.48 -6.81 -8.38
N LEU A 86 8.32 -7.06 -7.38
CA LEU A 86 9.62 -6.43 -7.26
C LEU A 86 10.66 -7.38 -7.86
N GLU A 87 11.56 -6.84 -8.67
CA GLU A 87 12.73 -7.59 -9.12
C GLU A 87 13.49 -8.08 -7.88
N PRO A 88 14.05 -9.31 -7.90
CA PRO A 88 14.96 -9.75 -6.85
C PRO A 88 16.01 -8.67 -6.72
N ALA A 89 16.04 -8.01 -5.56
CA ALA A 89 17.03 -6.97 -5.34
C ALA A 89 18.39 -7.58 -5.66
N GLU A 90 19.08 -7.06 -6.69
CA GLU A 90 20.53 -7.21 -6.71
C GLU A 90 20.96 -6.78 -5.32
N VAL A 91 21.68 -7.65 -4.60
CA VAL A 91 22.09 -7.45 -3.21
C VAL A 91 23.19 -6.37 -3.18
N ALA A 92 22.92 -5.20 -3.76
CA ALA A 92 23.56 -3.97 -3.40
C ALA A 92 23.08 -3.67 -1.99
N ARG A 93 23.83 -4.18 -1.01
CA ARG A 93 23.67 -3.82 0.41
C ARG A 93 23.61 -2.30 0.46
N SER A 94 22.43 -1.74 0.74
CA SER A 94 22.34 -0.32 1.03
C SER A 94 23.10 -0.10 2.33
N VAL A 95 24.31 0.45 2.24
CA VAL A 95 25.12 0.73 3.41
C VAL A 95 24.39 1.82 4.20
N LEU A 96 23.81 1.44 5.34
CA LEU A 96 23.18 2.41 6.24
C LEU A 96 24.22 3.45 6.66
N PRO A 97 23.86 4.74 6.73
CA PRO A 97 24.75 5.76 7.26
C PRO A 97 25.23 5.43 8.68
N ASP A 98 26.48 5.76 9.02
CA ASP A 98 27.07 5.55 10.35
C ASP A 98 26.30 6.24 11.50
N SER A 99 25.52 7.26 11.15
CA SER A 99 24.61 7.95 12.07
C SER A 99 23.42 7.08 12.49
N VAL A 100 23.01 6.11 11.67
CA VAL A 100 21.83 5.25 11.90
C VAL A 100 22.23 3.82 12.23
N SER A 101 23.33 3.30 11.65
CA SER A 101 23.75 1.90 11.78
C SER A 101 23.91 1.44 13.24
N ARG A 102 24.37 2.33 14.14
CA ARG A 102 24.53 2.05 15.59
C ARG A 102 23.21 1.76 16.32
N PHE A 103 22.06 2.11 15.74
CA PHE A 103 20.73 1.89 16.31
C PHE A 103 20.04 0.65 15.73
N VAL A 104 20.67 -0.03 14.76
CA VAL A 104 20.11 -1.18 14.05
C VAL A 104 20.95 -2.42 14.34
N ARG A 105 20.33 -3.50 14.82
CA ARG A 105 21.04 -4.75 15.16
C ARG A 105 21.28 -5.64 13.94
N ASP A 106 20.30 -5.75 13.08
CA ASP A 106 20.33 -6.59 11.89
C ASP A 106 19.80 -5.80 10.69
N PRO A 107 20.68 -5.10 9.95
CA PRO A 107 20.26 -4.24 8.84
C PRO A 107 19.81 -5.02 7.61
N ASP A 108 20.16 -6.30 7.52
CA ASP A 108 19.77 -7.18 6.42
C ASP A 108 18.39 -7.84 6.69
N PHE A 109 17.81 -7.65 7.88
CA PHE A 109 16.44 -8.07 8.20
C PHE A 109 15.42 -7.16 7.49
N ILE A 110 15.07 -7.56 6.27
CA ILE A 110 14.12 -6.86 5.41
C ILE A 110 12.93 -7.74 5.06
N TYR A 111 11.85 -7.13 4.61
CA TYR A 111 10.72 -7.87 4.03
C TYR A 111 11.20 -8.72 2.85
N GLN A 112 10.67 -9.94 2.76
CA GLN A 112 10.91 -10.87 1.65
C GLN A 112 9.58 -11.37 1.12
N ASP A 113 9.48 -11.49 -0.20
CA ASP A 113 8.27 -12.01 -0.84
C ASP A 113 7.99 -13.45 -0.45
N PHE A 114 6.71 -13.74 -0.23
CA PHE A 114 6.23 -15.10 -0.01
C PHE A 114 6.48 -15.93 -1.27
N SER A 115 7.48 -16.83 -1.20
CA SER A 115 7.73 -17.78 -2.28
C SER A 115 6.95 -19.07 -2.05
N PRO A 116 6.19 -19.57 -3.04
CA PRO A 116 5.56 -20.90 -2.96
C PRO A 116 6.57 -22.04 -2.76
N LYS A 117 7.85 -21.79 -3.09
CA LYS A 117 8.96 -22.75 -3.00
C LYS A 117 9.91 -22.47 -1.83
N GLY A 118 9.66 -21.43 -1.04
CA GLY A 118 10.50 -21.08 0.10
C GLY A 118 10.19 -21.95 1.31
N GLU A 119 11.20 -22.48 1.99
CA GLU A 119 11.07 -23.27 3.23
C GLU A 119 10.45 -22.46 4.40
N GLN A 120 10.21 -21.16 4.21
CA GLN A 120 9.80 -20.19 5.22
C GLN A 120 8.70 -19.25 4.69
N ALA A 121 7.66 -19.74 3.98
CA ALA A 121 6.48 -18.90 3.76
C ALA A 121 5.69 -18.83 5.09
N PRO A 122 5.60 -17.67 5.79
CA PRO A 122 4.77 -17.59 6.99
C PRO A 122 3.35 -18.12 6.71
N PRO A 123 2.74 -18.80 7.69
CA PRO A 123 1.38 -19.29 7.54
C PRO A 123 0.46 -18.10 7.27
N THR A 124 -0.47 -18.27 6.34
CA THR A 124 -1.56 -17.32 6.11
C THR A 124 -2.34 -17.13 7.40
N MET A 125 -2.42 -15.89 7.88
CA MET A 125 -3.21 -15.52 9.05
C MET A 125 -4.60 -15.10 8.61
N ARG A 126 -5.64 -15.73 9.15
CA ARG A 126 -7.02 -15.28 8.90
C ARG A 126 -7.30 -14.06 9.77
N ALA A 127 -7.84 -13.00 9.18
CA ALA A 127 -8.17 -11.78 9.91
C ALA A 127 -9.15 -12.03 11.07
N GLN A 128 -10.05 -13.01 10.92
CA GLN A 128 -11.03 -13.41 11.92
C GLN A 128 -10.40 -14.09 13.14
N ASP A 129 -9.21 -14.70 13.00
CA ASP A 129 -8.53 -15.34 14.13
C ASP A 129 -8.00 -14.30 15.12
N TYR A 130 -7.70 -13.06 14.66
CA TYR A 130 -7.31 -11.93 15.50
C TYR A 130 -7.55 -10.56 14.81
N SER A 131 -8.78 -10.05 14.88
CA SER A 131 -9.16 -8.74 14.33
C SER A 131 -8.91 -7.59 15.32
N TRP A 132 -8.77 -6.36 14.82
CA TRP A 132 -8.74 -5.17 15.66
C TRP A 132 -10.05 -4.99 16.44
N GLU A 133 -11.19 -5.13 15.76
CA GLU A 133 -12.53 -4.92 16.31
C GLU A 133 -12.85 -5.87 17.47
N ASP A 134 -12.55 -7.16 17.33
CA ASP A 134 -12.91 -8.15 18.34
C ASP A 134 -11.82 -8.30 19.43
N HIS A 135 -10.54 -8.13 19.07
CA HIS A 135 -9.42 -8.49 19.95
C HIS A 135 -8.46 -7.33 20.22
N GLY A 136 -7.91 -6.74 19.16
CA GLY A 136 -6.80 -5.79 19.25
C GLY A 136 -7.15 -4.54 20.06
N PHE A 137 -8.32 -3.95 19.80
CA PHE A 137 -8.82 -2.79 20.52
C PHE A 137 -8.97 -3.08 22.01
N SER A 138 -9.67 -4.17 22.36
CA SER A 138 -9.90 -4.55 23.76
C SER A 138 -8.60 -4.78 24.53
N LEU A 139 -7.62 -5.45 23.90
CA LEU A 139 -6.30 -5.64 24.50
C LEU A 139 -5.58 -4.31 24.73
N MET A 140 -5.53 -3.45 23.71
CA MET A 140 -4.86 -2.15 23.79
C MET A 140 -5.56 -1.25 24.81
N ASN A 141 -6.88 -1.23 24.84
CA ASN A 141 -7.67 -0.38 25.74
C ASN A 141 -7.43 -0.75 27.20
N ARG A 142 -7.24 -2.04 27.50
CA ARG A 142 -6.90 -2.52 28.85
C ARG A 142 -5.49 -2.11 29.29
N LEU A 143 -4.53 -2.04 28.36
CA LEU A 143 -3.13 -1.73 28.67
C LEU A 143 -2.81 -0.24 28.59
N TYR A 144 -3.44 0.47 27.65
CA TYR A 144 -3.21 1.87 27.33
C TYR A 144 -4.45 2.48 26.63
N GLY A 145 -5.49 2.75 27.43
CA GLY A 145 -6.81 3.21 26.98
C GLY A 145 -6.82 4.40 26.04
N GLU A 146 -6.15 5.48 26.42
CA GLU A 146 -6.12 6.72 25.61
C GLU A 146 -5.57 6.47 24.20
N MET A 147 -4.50 5.68 24.09
CA MET A 147 -3.91 5.34 22.79
C MET A 147 -4.79 4.38 21.98
N ALA A 148 -5.54 3.49 22.63
CA ALA A 148 -6.47 2.59 21.95
C ALA A 148 -7.55 3.39 21.21
N GLN A 149 -8.14 4.39 21.86
CA GLN A 149 -9.15 5.28 21.26
C GLN A 149 -8.57 6.07 20.08
N LEU A 150 -7.39 6.67 20.25
CA LEU A 150 -6.74 7.44 19.18
C LEU A 150 -6.39 6.56 17.95
N LEU A 151 -5.99 5.31 18.19
CA LEU A 151 -5.72 4.37 17.10
C LEU A 151 -6.99 3.94 16.39
N ASP A 152 -8.05 3.64 17.14
CA ASP A 152 -9.35 3.27 16.59
C ASP A 152 -9.92 4.38 15.70
N GLU A 153 -9.96 5.62 16.22
CA GLU A 153 -10.37 6.80 15.47
C GLU A 153 -9.50 7.00 14.22
N LYS A 154 -8.17 6.84 14.33
CA LYS A 154 -7.28 6.95 13.18
C LYS A 154 -7.59 5.91 12.11
N PHE A 155 -7.81 4.65 12.48
CA PHE A 155 -8.13 3.59 11.52
C PHE A 155 -9.48 3.83 10.85
N LEU A 156 -10.50 4.24 11.61
CA LEU A 156 -11.82 4.58 11.08
C LEU A 156 -11.75 5.76 10.11
N VAL A 157 -11.06 6.84 10.48
CA VAL A 157 -10.89 8.01 9.62
C VAL A 157 -10.18 7.63 8.33
N VAL A 158 -9.04 6.92 8.40
CA VAL A 158 -8.29 6.53 7.19
C VAL A 158 -9.10 5.58 6.31
N TYR A 159 -9.80 4.62 6.90
CA TYR A 159 -10.61 3.67 6.15
C TYR A 159 -11.83 4.32 5.48
N ALA A 160 -12.50 5.25 6.17
CA ALA A 160 -13.71 5.91 5.67
C ALA A 160 -13.43 7.13 4.78
N LEU A 161 -12.22 7.69 4.82
CA LEU A 161 -11.88 8.94 4.11
C LEU A 161 -12.17 8.82 2.61
N THR A 162 -13.10 9.66 2.15
CA THR A 162 -13.41 9.83 0.73
C THR A 162 -13.89 11.25 0.50
N TYR A 163 -13.50 11.82 -0.64
CA TYR A 163 -14.06 13.07 -1.15
C TYR A 163 -15.16 12.82 -2.18
N HIS A 164 -15.55 11.56 -2.40
CA HIS A 164 -16.44 11.13 -3.48
C HIS A 164 -15.96 11.56 -4.87
N THR A 165 -14.64 11.54 -5.07
CA THR A 165 -13.99 11.94 -6.31
C THR A 165 -13.06 10.84 -6.82
N MET A 166 -12.97 10.70 -8.15
CA MET A 166 -11.94 9.91 -8.83
C MET A 166 -11.28 10.78 -9.91
N ALA A 167 -10.03 11.18 -9.67
CA ALA A 167 -9.33 12.19 -10.49
C ALA A 167 -10.20 13.45 -10.71
N MET A 168 -10.64 13.72 -11.94
CA MET A 168 -11.51 14.84 -12.30
C MET A 168 -13.01 14.57 -12.16
N HIS A 169 -13.41 13.34 -11.85
CA HIS A 169 -14.82 12.96 -11.71
C HIS A 169 -15.31 13.17 -10.27
N THR A 170 -16.50 13.73 -10.11
CA THR A 170 -17.21 13.89 -8.83
C THR A 170 -18.31 12.85 -8.68
N ASP A 171 -18.85 12.73 -7.47
CA ASP A 171 -19.98 11.85 -7.13
C ASP A 171 -19.68 10.35 -7.40
N VAL A 172 -18.43 9.95 -7.19
CA VAL A 172 -17.96 8.57 -7.38
C VAL A 172 -17.83 7.87 -6.03
N ASP A 173 -18.48 6.72 -5.86
CA ASP A 173 -18.20 5.85 -4.72
C ASP A 173 -16.88 5.09 -4.93
N THR A 174 -15.89 5.40 -4.10
CA THR A 174 -14.55 4.81 -4.13
C THR A 174 -14.34 3.69 -3.10
N SER A 175 -15.39 3.28 -2.39
CA SER A 175 -15.34 2.25 -1.35
C SER A 175 -14.64 0.97 -1.82
N THR A 176 -15.01 0.47 -2.99
CA THR A 176 -14.47 -0.76 -3.59
C THR A 176 -12.97 -0.64 -3.88
N LEU A 177 -12.52 0.47 -4.48
CA LEU A 177 -11.09 0.70 -4.74
C LEU A 177 -10.29 0.83 -3.43
N ARG A 178 -10.81 1.59 -2.45
CA ARG A 178 -10.14 1.78 -1.16
C ARG A 178 -10.05 0.46 -0.39
N LYS A 179 -11.10 -0.37 -0.41
CA LYS A 179 -11.10 -1.71 0.19
C LYS A 179 -10.10 -2.64 -0.48
N ALA A 180 -10.00 -2.61 -1.81
CA ALA A 180 -8.98 -3.37 -2.55
C ALA A 180 -7.56 -2.96 -2.17
N LEU A 181 -7.28 -1.65 -2.06
CA LEU A 181 -5.99 -1.13 -1.62
C LEU A 181 -5.63 -1.59 -0.20
N TRP A 182 -6.58 -1.50 0.72
CA TRP A 182 -6.43 -1.92 2.12
C TRP A 182 -6.14 -3.42 2.22
N ASN A 183 -6.95 -4.24 1.54
CA ASN A 183 -6.83 -5.69 1.57
C ASN A 183 -5.58 -6.18 0.84
N TYR A 184 -5.12 -5.47 -0.21
CA TYR A 184 -3.86 -5.75 -0.86
C TYR A 184 -2.66 -5.52 0.07
N ILE A 185 -2.63 -4.41 0.82
CA ILE A 185 -1.57 -4.16 1.82
C ILE A 185 -1.58 -5.27 2.89
N HIS A 186 -2.76 -5.66 3.38
CA HIS A 186 -2.88 -6.77 4.34
C HIS A 186 -2.43 -8.11 3.74
N CYS A 187 -2.69 -8.36 2.45
CA CYS A 187 -2.21 -9.52 1.71
C CYS A 187 -0.67 -9.58 1.66
N ILE A 188 -0.02 -8.44 1.40
CA ILE A 188 1.44 -8.30 1.44
C ILE A 188 2.02 -8.72 2.80
N PHE A 189 1.27 -8.58 3.89
CA PHE A 189 1.68 -9.03 5.23
C PHE A 189 1.11 -10.40 5.64
N GLY A 190 0.51 -11.14 4.69
CA GLY A 190 0.01 -12.50 4.91
C GLY A 190 -1.33 -12.59 5.63
N ILE A 191 -2.10 -11.49 5.69
CA ILE A 191 -3.42 -11.43 6.35
C ILE A 191 -4.51 -11.63 5.30
N ARG A 192 -5.35 -12.65 5.50
CA ARG A 192 -6.47 -13.00 4.61
C ARG A 192 -7.81 -12.67 5.25
N TYR A 193 -8.68 -11.99 4.50
CA TYR A 193 -10.10 -11.86 4.81
C TYR A 193 -10.89 -12.95 4.06
N ASP A 194 -11.50 -13.88 4.80
CA ASP A 194 -12.24 -15.01 4.20
C ASP A 194 -13.46 -14.60 3.35
N ASP A 195 -14.02 -13.42 3.60
CA ASP A 195 -15.18 -12.84 2.91
C ASP A 195 -14.80 -11.89 1.78
N TYR A 196 -13.52 -11.85 1.36
CA TYR A 196 -13.03 -10.94 0.35
C TYR A 196 -12.45 -11.64 -0.89
N ASP A 197 -12.95 -11.29 -2.07
CA ASP A 197 -12.43 -11.81 -3.33
C ASP A 197 -11.15 -11.07 -3.73
N TYR A 198 -9.99 -11.68 -3.46
CA TYR A 198 -8.69 -11.15 -3.88
C TYR A 198 -8.51 -11.09 -5.41
N GLY A 199 -9.43 -11.64 -6.19
CA GLY A 199 -9.54 -11.36 -7.62
C GLY A 199 -9.80 -9.88 -7.93
N GLU A 200 -10.56 -9.19 -7.07
CA GLU A 200 -10.85 -7.75 -7.21
C GLU A 200 -9.58 -6.89 -7.22
N VAL A 201 -8.56 -7.28 -6.45
CA VAL A 201 -7.28 -6.57 -6.39
C VAL A 201 -6.65 -6.46 -7.78
N ASN A 202 -6.66 -7.54 -8.56
CA ASN A 202 -6.12 -7.54 -9.92
C ASN A 202 -7.01 -6.83 -10.94
N GLN A 203 -8.32 -6.71 -10.65
CA GLN A 203 -9.23 -5.97 -11.52
C GLN A 203 -9.03 -4.46 -11.34
N LEU A 204 -8.83 -4.01 -10.09
CA LEU A 204 -8.89 -2.62 -9.69
C LEU A 204 -7.52 -1.96 -9.53
N LEU A 205 -6.48 -2.70 -9.12
CA LEU A 205 -5.15 -2.17 -8.91
C LEU A 205 -4.25 -2.51 -10.08
N GLU A 206 -3.84 -1.49 -10.82
CA GLU A 206 -2.88 -1.64 -11.90
C GLU A 206 -1.50 -2.04 -11.36
N ARG A 207 -0.71 -2.70 -12.21
CA ARG A 207 0.60 -3.23 -11.84
C ARG A 207 1.52 -2.15 -11.24
N ASN A 208 1.56 -0.96 -11.83
CA ASN A 208 2.43 0.13 -11.34
C ASN A 208 2.00 0.60 -9.94
N LEU A 209 0.69 0.72 -9.70
CA LEU A 209 0.16 1.03 -8.38
C LEU A 209 0.52 -0.07 -7.36
N LYS A 210 0.40 -1.34 -7.73
CA LYS A 210 0.79 -2.47 -6.86
C LYS A 210 2.29 -2.43 -6.53
N VAL A 211 3.15 -2.18 -7.52
CA VAL A 211 4.60 -2.01 -7.35
C VAL A 211 4.91 -0.85 -6.40
N TYR A 212 4.29 0.32 -6.62
CA TYR A 212 4.46 1.48 -5.75
C TYR A 212 4.03 1.18 -4.31
N VAL A 213 2.81 0.67 -4.11
CA VAL A 213 2.26 0.34 -2.78
C VAL A 213 3.15 -0.67 -2.06
N LYS A 214 3.56 -1.75 -2.73
CA LYS A 214 4.43 -2.78 -2.16
C LYS A 214 5.82 -2.22 -1.83
N THR A 215 6.38 -1.35 -2.68
CA THR A 215 7.65 -0.67 -2.40
C THR A 215 7.53 0.22 -1.17
N VAL A 216 6.53 1.08 -1.09
CA VAL A 216 6.33 2.00 0.05
C VAL A 216 6.05 1.24 1.36
N ALA A 217 5.33 0.11 1.30
CA ALA A 217 5.02 -0.70 2.48
C ALA A 217 6.23 -1.52 2.98
N CYS A 218 7.05 -2.06 2.08
CA CYS A 218 8.06 -3.06 2.42
C CYS A 218 9.51 -2.59 2.30
N HIS A 219 9.79 -1.67 1.38
CA HIS A 219 11.11 -1.12 1.06
C HIS A 219 11.02 0.39 0.75
N PRO A 220 10.49 1.21 1.67
CA PRO A 220 10.23 2.63 1.40
C PRO A 220 11.48 3.40 0.94
N GLU A 221 12.67 3.00 1.38
CA GLU A 221 13.94 3.57 0.94
C GLU A 221 14.24 3.42 -0.57
N LYS A 222 13.51 2.55 -1.26
CA LYS A 222 13.62 2.31 -2.71
C LYS A 222 12.59 3.07 -3.54
N THR A 223 11.71 3.85 -2.92
CA THR A 223 10.74 4.67 -3.65
C THR A 223 11.47 5.73 -4.49
N THR A 224 11.09 5.88 -5.76
CA THR A 224 11.68 6.86 -6.68
C THR A 224 10.62 7.72 -7.35
N LEU A 225 11.00 8.88 -7.87
CA LEU A 225 10.08 9.78 -8.60
C LEU A 225 9.44 9.16 -9.86
N ARG A 226 10.04 8.09 -10.39
CA ARG A 226 9.56 7.42 -11.62
C ARG A 226 8.53 6.32 -11.36
N MET A 227 8.35 5.91 -10.10
CA MET A 227 7.31 4.96 -9.69
C MET A 227 5.98 5.70 -9.53
#